data_AF-A0A7Y2E6R8-F1
#
_entry.id   AF-A0A7Y2E6R8-F1
#
_cell.length_a   1.000
_cell.length_b   1.000
_cell.length_c   1.000
_cell.angle_alpha   90.00
_cell.angle_beta   90.00
_cell.angle_gamma   90.00
#
_symmetry.space_group_name_H-M   'P 1'
#
loop_
_entity.id
_entity.type
_entity.pdbx_description
1 polymer ?
#
loop_
_entity_poly.entity_id
_entity_poly.type
_entity_poly.pdbx_seq_one_letter_code
_entity_poly.pdbx_strand_id
1 'polypeptide(L)'
;KEEIITDRRMGLIRILTPVKVDGSVDDTRTQSFMGETQLMTQAGPLPVHTEIEANNLEEALAAFPEAIQKAVEKMMTELQEMRRQEASRIVVPGQNPGKIEMP
;
A
#
# COMPACT_ATOMS: atom_id res chain seq x y z
N LYS A 1 -17.07 -11.60 7.59
CA LYS A 1 -17.66 -10.31 8.05
C LYS A 1 -16.56 -9.26 7.99
N GLU A 2 -16.87 -8.03 7.63
CA GLU A 2 -15.93 -6.90 7.67
C GLU A 2 -16.43 -5.86 8.69
N GLU A 3 -15.51 -5.25 9.43
CA GLU A 3 -15.77 -4.15 10.35
C GLU A 3 -14.70 -3.06 10.18
N ILE A 4 -15.11 -1.79 10.25
CA ILE A 4 -14.20 -0.64 10.12
C ILE A 4 -14.22 0.14 11.43
N ILE A 5 -13.04 0.28 12.03
CA ILE A 5 -12.83 1.03 13.27
C ILE A 5 -12.00 2.27 12.95
N THR A 6 -12.40 3.41 13.49
CA THR A 6 -11.66 4.66 13.34
C THR A 6 -11.77 5.55 14.57
N ASP A 7 -10.67 6.17 14.93
CA ASP A 7 -10.59 7.23 15.92
C ASP A 7 -10.61 8.64 15.27
N ARG A 8 -10.70 8.70 13.93
CA ARG A 8 -10.62 9.89 13.07
C ARG A 8 -9.33 10.71 13.20
N ARG A 9 -8.28 10.17 13.83
CA ARG A 9 -7.00 10.86 14.03
C ARG A 9 -5.86 10.17 13.30
N MET A 10 -5.76 8.85 13.43
CA MET A 10 -4.60 8.08 12.98
C MET A 10 -4.87 7.34 11.67
N GLY A 11 -6.11 6.89 11.47
CA GLY A 11 -6.56 6.24 10.25
C GLY A 11 -7.76 5.32 10.49
N LEU A 12 -7.88 4.30 9.66
CA LEU A 12 -8.91 3.27 9.73
C LEU A 12 -8.23 1.91 9.97
N ILE A 13 -8.82 1.08 10.82
CA ILE A 13 -8.50 -0.35 10.93
C ILE A 13 -9.69 -1.12 10.39
N ARG A 14 -9.46 -1.93 9.36
CA ARG A 14 -10.39 -2.94 8.87
C ARG A 14 -10.11 -4.26 9.56
N ILE A 15 -11.15 -4.84 10.16
CA ILE A 15 -11.12 -6.18 10.75
C ILE A 15 -11.86 -7.12 9.82
N LEU A 16 -11.17 -8.14 9.35
CA LEU A 16 -11.77 -9.20 8.56
C LEU A 16 -11.96 -10.41 9.46
N THR A 17 -13.21 -10.66 9.83
CA THR A 17 -13.59 -11.84 10.60
C THR A 17 -13.94 -12.98 9.64
N PRO A 18 -13.22 -14.11 9.69
CA PRO A 18 -13.53 -15.28 8.88
C PRO A 18 -14.95 -15.79 9.16
N VAL A 19 -15.63 -16.23 8.12
CA VAL A 19 -16.98 -16.81 8.22
C VAL A 19 -17.04 -18.14 7.50
N LYS A 20 -17.87 -19.04 8.02
CA LYS A 20 -18.20 -20.34 7.39
C LYS A 20 -19.16 -20.12 6.22
N VAL A 21 -19.43 -21.19 5.48
CA VAL A 21 -20.36 -21.17 4.32
C VAL A 21 -21.77 -20.72 4.72
N ASP A 22 -22.19 -21.03 5.94
CA ASP A 22 -23.48 -20.63 6.51
C ASP A 22 -23.52 -19.17 7.00
N GLY A 23 -22.41 -18.44 6.91
CA GLY A 23 -22.27 -17.05 7.36
C GLY A 23 -21.97 -16.89 8.85
N SER A 24 -21.91 -17.98 9.63
CA SER A 24 -21.48 -17.93 11.03
C SER A 24 -19.98 -17.63 11.14
N VAL A 25 -19.56 -17.09 12.29
CA VAL A 25 -18.14 -16.83 12.55
C VAL A 25 -17.35 -18.14 12.56
N ASP A 26 -16.18 -18.12 11.93
CA ASP A 26 -15.27 -19.25 11.90
C ASP A 26 -14.11 -19.05 12.87
N ASP A 27 -14.28 -19.54 14.10
CA ASP A 27 -13.27 -19.45 15.17
C ASP A 27 -12.03 -20.31 14.92
N THR A 28 -12.00 -21.13 13.87
CA THR A 28 -10.81 -21.92 13.50
C THR A 28 -9.77 -21.11 12.75
N ARG A 29 -10.14 -19.93 12.25
CA ARG A 29 -9.27 -19.02 11.51
C ARG A 29 -9.11 -17.71 12.27
N THR A 30 -7.89 -17.19 12.32
CA THR A 30 -7.59 -15.91 12.96
C THR A 30 -8.17 -14.75 12.16
N GLN A 31 -8.61 -13.71 12.87
CA GLN A 31 -8.99 -12.44 12.26
C GLN A 31 -7.76 -11.80 11.59
N SER A 32 -7.96 -11.12 10.46
CA SER A 32 -6.92 -10.28 9.89
C SER A 32 -7.24 -8.81 10.07
N PHE A 33 -6.20 -8.03 10.32
CA PHE A 33 -6.27 -6.60 10.59
C PHE A 33 -5.56 -5.86 9.47
N MET A 34 -6.23 -4.87 8.90
CA MET A 34 -5.70 -4.08 7.80
C MET A 34 -5.77 -2.61 8.17
N GLY A 35 -4.60 -1.97 8.22
CA GLY A 35 -4.47 -0.55 8.46
C GLY A 35 -4.63 0.24 7.17
N GLU A 36 -5.35 1.35 7.25
CA GLU A 36 -5.53 2.28 6.16
C GLU A 36 -5.30 3.71 6.64
N THR A 37 -4.49 4.45 5.89
CA THR A 37 -4.31 5.88 6.08
C THR A 37 -4.29 6.60 4.74
N GLN A 38 -4.33 7.92 4.77
CA GLN A 38 -4.27 8.77 3.58
C GLN A 38 -3.06 9.68 3.66
N LEU A 39 -2.18 9.57 2.67
CA LEU A 39 -1.02 10.44 2.54
C LEU A 39 -1.31 11.53 1.52
N MET A 40 -1.17 12.80 1.91
CA MET A 40 -1.28 13.91 0.97
C MET A 40 0.01 14.04 0.16
N THR A 41 -0.08 13.82 -1.15
CA THR A 41 1.02 14.05 -2.09
C THR A 41 0.74 15.28 -2.95
N GLN A 42 1.77 15.72 -3.70
CA GLN A 42 1.62 16.76 -4.72
C GLN A 42 0.60 16.39 -5.82
N ALA A 43 0.36 15.10 -6.04
CA ALA A 43 -0.60 14.59 -7.02
C ALA A 43 -2.01 14.37 -6.43
N GLY A 44 -2.21 14.64 -5.14
CA GLY A 44 -3.46 14.42 -4.42
C GLY A 44 -3.33 13.41 -3.27
N PRO A 45 -4.46 13.08 -2.61
CA PRO A 45 -4.49 12.07 -1.55
C PRO A 45 -4.20 10.69 -2.13
N LEU A 46 -3.21 10.02 -1.56
CA LEU A 46 -2.82 8.66 -1.92
C LEU A 46 -3.16 7.73 -0.75
N PRO A 47 -4.07 6.76 -0.94
CA PRO A 47 -4.37 5.79 0.11
C PRO A 47 -3.18 4.87 0.34
N VAL A 48 -2.90 4.60 1.61
CA VAL A 48 -1.87 3.66 2.06
C VAL A 48 -2.58 2.54 2.79
N HIS A 49 -2.39 1.32 2.31
CA HIS A 49 -2.91 0.11 2.93
C HIS A 49 -1.75 -0.72 3.46
N THR A 50 -1.90 -1.26 4.66
CA THR A 50 -0.95 -2.19 5.25
C THR A 50 -1.67 -3.30 5.97
N GLU A 51 -1.12 -4.49 5.93
CA GLU A 51 -1.52 -5.55 6.85
C GLU A 51 -0.89 -5.28 8.23
N ILE A 52 -1.63 -5.62 9.29
CA ILE A 52 -1.17 -5.49 10.67
C ILE A 52 -1.14 -6.89 11.26
N GLU A 53 0.06 -7.35 11.60
CA GLU A 53 0.26 -8.61 12.30
C GLU A 53 -0.21 -8.47 13.75
N ALA A 54 -1.43 -8.94 14.03
CA ALA A 54 -2.05 -8.86 15.34
C ALA A 54 -3.08 -9.98 15.53
N ASN A 55 -3.29 -10.42 16.77
CA ASN A 55 -4.27 -11.46 17.12
C ASN A 55 -5.59 -10.88 17.65
N ASN A 56 -5.59 -9.60 18.04
CA ASN A 56 -6.73 -8.91 18.60
C ASN A 56 -6.66 -7.40 18.29
N LEU A 57 -7.75 -6.69 18.57
CA LEU A 57 -7.85 -5.26 18.29
C LEU A 57 -6.84 -4.42 19.09
N GLU A 58 -6.52 -4.79 20.32
CA GLU A 58 -5.57 -4.04 21.15
C GLU A 58 -4.16 -4.11 20.57
N GLU A 59 -3.71 -5.31 20.20
CA GLU A 59 -2.45 -5.53 19.48
C GLU A 59 -2.44 -4.78 18.14
N ALA A 60 -3.56 -4.83 17.39
CA ALA A 60 -3.66 -4.14 16.11
C ALA A 60 -3.54 -2.62 16.27
N LEU A 61 -4.16 -2.03 17.30
CA LEU A 61 -4.05 -0.61 17.62
C LEU A 61 -2.65 -0.22 18.06
N ALA A 62 -1.97 -1.07 18.83
CA ALA A 62 -0.59 -0.83 19.26
C ALA A 62 0.40 -0.91 18.10
N ALA A 63 0.22 -1.86 17.17
CA ALA A 63 1.09 -2.05 16.01
C ALA A 63 0.78 -1.09 14.84
N PHE A 64 -0.42 -0.49 14.82
CA PHE A 64 -0.88 0.38 13.75
C PHE A 64 0.10 1.50 13.36
N PRO A 65 0.64 2.30 14.29
CA PRO A 65 1.47 3.46 13.93
C PRO A 65 2.75 3.03 13.20
N GLU A 66 3.39 1.97 13.68
CA GLU A 66 4.61 1.42 13.10
C GLU A 66 4.35 0.80 11.73
N ALA A 67 3.25 0.04 11.60
CA ALA A 67 2.86 -0.56 10.33
C ALA A 67 2.59 0.50 9.25
N ILE A 68 1.87 1.56 9.61
CA ILE A 68 1.59 2.69 8.72
C ILE A 68 2.87 3.42 8.33
N GLN A 69 3.78 3.68 9.28
CA GLN A 69 5.05 4.33 8.98
C GLN A 69 5.86 3.53 7.95
N LYS A 70 6.00 2.21 8.17
CA LYS A 70 6.69 1.32 7.23
C LYS A 70 6.03 1.30 5.86
N ALA A 71 4.71 1.26 5.80
CA ALA A 71 3.95 1.27 4.55
C ALA A 71 4.14 2.58 3.78
N VAL A 72 4.14 3.72 4.49
CA VAL A 72 4.42 5.03 3.90
C VAL A 72 5.84 5.09 3.35
N GLU A 73 6.85 4.65 4.10
CA GLU A 73 8.25 4.63 3.68
C GLU A 73 8.47 3.76 2.44
N LYS A 74 7.87 2.56 2.43
CA LYS A 74 7.90 1.65 1.28
C LYS A 74 7.27 2.28 0.05
N MET A 75 6.09 2.89 0.21
CA MET A 75 5.39 3.56 -0.89
C MET A 75 6.20 4.73 -1.45
N MET A 76 6.83 5.55 -0.59
CA MET A 76 7.71 6.64 -1.05
C MET A 76 8.92 6.12 -1.84
N THR A 77 9.49 5.00 -1.40
CA THR A 77 10.63 4.36 -2.08
C THR A 77 10.20 3.86 -3.47
N GLU A 78 9.08 3.14 -3.57
CA GLU A 78 8.54 2.67 -4.85
C GLU A 78 8.22 3.84 -5.80
N LEU A 79 7.62 4.92 -5.29
CA LEU A 79 7.35 6.13 -6.09
C LEU A 79 8.63 6.78 -6.61
N GLN A 80 9.70 6.80 -5.82
CA GLN A 80 11.00 7.34 -6.24
C GLN A 80 11.64 6.46 -7.33
N GLU A 81 11.56 5.14 -7.19
CA GLU A 81 12.07 4.20 -8.19
C GLU A 81 11.32 4.32 -9.52
N MET A 82 10.00 4.43 -9.49
CA MET A 82 9.18 4.65 -10.69
C MET A 82 9.60 5.93 -11.42
N ARG A 83 9.75 7.06 -10.70
CA ARG A 83 10.21 8.32 -11.30
C ARG A 83 11.58 8.19 -11.96
N ARG A 84 12.48 7.40 -11.37
CA ARG A 84 13.82 7.15 -11.94
C ARG A 84 13.72 6.32 -13.23
N GLN A 85 12.87 5.31 -13.27
CA GLN A 85 12.65 4.49 -14.47
C GLN A 85 12.04 5.32 -15.61
N GLU A 86 11.07 6.19 -15.30
CA GLU A 86 10.45 7.10 -16.27
C GLU A 86 11.45 8.11 -16.83
N ALA A 87 12.29 8.72 -15.97
CA ALA A 87 13.33 9.64 -16.40
C ALA A 87 14.43 8.95 -17.24
N SER A 88 14.79 7.71 -16.91
CA SER A 88 15.80 6.95 -17.67
C SER A 88 15.31 6.49 -19.04
N ARG A 89 14.00 6.31 -19.24
CA ARG A 89 13.42 5.87 -20.52
C ARG A 89 13.55 6.93 -21.63
N ILE A 90 13.74 8.20 -21.27
CA ILE A 90 13.91 9.31 -22.23
C ILE A 90 15.35 9.37 -22.79
N VAL A 91 16.33 8.81 -22.06
CA VAL A 91 17.74 8.84 -22.46
C VAL A 91 18.14 7.51 -23.09
N VAL A 92 17.68 7.26 -24.31
CA VAL A 92 18.32 6.29 -25.22
C VAL A 92 19.08 7.09 -26.29
N PRO A 93 20.37 7.40 -26.12
CA PRO A 93 21.20 7.91 -27.20
C PRO A 93 21.62 6.71 -28.05
N GLY A 94 21.01 6.51 -29.21
CA GLY A 94 21.39 5.37 -30.03
C GLY A 94 20.49 5.02 -31.21
N GLN A 95 20.06 5.98 -32.01
CA GLN A 95 19.82 5.71 -33.43
C GLN A 95 20.70 6.64 -34.25
N ASN A 96 21.87 6.09 -34.58
CA ASN A 96 22.79 6.56 -35.61
C ASN A 96 21.99 6.92 -36.87
N PRO A 97 21.99 8.18 -37.36
CA PRO A 97 21.34 8.51 -38.61
C PRO A 97 22.01 7.71 -39.72
N GLY A 98 21.23 6.82 -40.32
CA GLY A 98 21.66 5.97 -41.41
C GLY A 98 22.27 6.80 -42.53
N LYS A 99 23.45 6.37 -42.96
CA LYS A 99 24.06 6.53 -44.28
C LYS A 99 23.31 7.48 -45.23
N ILE A 100 23.88 8.66 -45.43
CA ILE A 100 23.75 9.39 -46.69
C ILE A 100 25.08 9.19 -47.40
N GLU A 101 25.07 8.42 -48.49
CA GLU A 101 25.59 8.86 -49.80
C GLU A 101 25.30 7.78 -50.86
N MET A 102 24.39 8.13 -51.76
CA MET A 102 24.33 7.70 -53.17
C MET A 102 25.29 8.59 -53.98
N PRO A 103 25.65 8.30 -55.25
CA PRO A 103 25.13 7.28 -56.18
C PRO A 103 26.13 6.24 -56.68
#